data_AF-A0A7S3YBW2-F1
#
_entry.id   AF-A0A7S3YBW2-F1
#
_cell.length_a   1.000
_cell.length_b   1.000
_cell.length_c   1.000
_cell.angle_alpha   90.00
_cell.angle_beta   90.00
_cell.angle_gamma   90.00
#
_symmetry.space_group_name_H-M   'P 1'
#
loop_
_entity.id
_entity.type
_entity.pdbx_description
1 polymer ?
#
loop_
_entity_poly.entity_id
_entity_poly.type
_entity_poly.pdbx_seq_one_letter_code
_entity_poly.pdbx_strand_id
1 'polypeptide(L)'
;AAMDSAARAGHLEVVKFLHHHRAEGCTQSAMDWAAEKGHLDVVEFLDHNRTEGCSPQAFHLAAANGHTDTLEYLLQNVVPSGGVADGICKYTVDRAAAAGHLGVLRLLGAR
;
A
#
# COMPACT_ATOMS: atom_id res chain seq x y z
N ALA A 1 4.83 -14.27 -6.24
CA ALA A 1 3.78 -14.79 -7.14
C ALA A 1 3.64 -13.94 -8.40
N ALA A 2 2.97 -14.43 -9.46
CA ALA A 2 2.73 -13.66 -10.69
C ALA A 2 1.87 -12.41 -10.43
N MET A 3 0.86 -12.53 -9.55
CA MET A 3 0.01 -11.41 -9.14
C MET A 3 0.81 -10.34 -8.38
N ASP A 4 1.72 -10.72 -7.49
CA ASP A 4 2.61 -9.77 -6.79
C ASP A 4 3.46 -8.95 -7.79
N SER A 5 3.94 -9.61 -8.86
CA SER A 5 4.75 -8.95 -9.88
C SER A 5 3.92 -7.98 -10.72
N ALA A 6 2.69 -8.35 -11.07
CA ALA A 6 1.75 -7.48 -11.77
C ALA A 6 1.33 -6.28 -10.89
N ALA A 7 1.12 -6.51 -9.60
CA ALA A 7 0.77 -5.47 -8.65
C ALA A 7 1.90 -4.44 -8.47
N ARG A 8 3.15 -4.90 -8.31
CA ARG A 8 4.34 -4.04 -8.27
C ARG A 8 4.53 -3.21 -9.53
N ALA A 9 4.06 -3.68 -10.68
CA ALA A 9 4.16 -2.99 -11.96
C ALA A 9 2.95 -2.09 -12.27
N GLY A 10 1.92 -2.06 -11.40
CA GLY A 10 0.72 -1.25 -11.63
C GLY A 10 -0.19 -1.78 -12.73
N HIS A 11 -0.09 -3.07 -13.08
CA HIS A 11 -0.86 -3.65 -14.17
C HIS A 11 -2.22 -4.15 -13.70
N LEU A 12 -3.12 -3.23 -13.33
CA LEU A 12 -4.44 -3.55 -12.78
C LEU A 12 -5.22 -4.61 -13.58
N GLU A 13 -5.28 -4.46 -14.91
CA GLU A 13 -6.01 -5.41 -15.76
C GLU A 13 -5.39 -6.81 -15.74
N VAL A 14 -4.08 -6.91 -15.62
CA VAL A 14 -3.39 -8.19 -15.42
C VAL A 14 -3.67 -8.74 -14.03
N VAL A 15 -3.71 -7.90 -12.98
CA VAL A 15 -4.08 -8.31 -11.62
C VAL A 15 -5.50 -8.87 -11.59
N LYS A 16 -6.48 -8.20 -12.20
CA LYS A 16 -7.86 -8.68 -12.35
C LYS A 16 -7.92 -10.00 -13.11
N PHE A 17 -7.22 -10.11 -14.24
CA PHE A 17 -7.14 -11.34 -15.02
C PHE A 17 -6.59 -12.50 -14.17
N LEU A 18 -5.46 -12.29 -13.49
CA LEU A 18 -4.86 -13.30 -12.63
C LEU A 18 -5.80 -13.65 -11.46
N HIS A 19 -6.49 -12.68 -10.87
CA HIS A 19 -7.44 -12.92 -9.78
C HIS A 19 -8.60 -13.83 -10.19
N HIS A 20 -9.15 -13.65 -11.40
CA HIS A 20 -10.28 -14.46 -11.87
C HIS A 20 -9.89 -15.81 -12.47
N HIS A 21 -8.69 -15.92 -13.04
CA HIS A 21 -8.28 -17.10 -13.81
C HIS A 21 -7.26 -18.00 -13.11
N ARG A 22 -6.73 -17.60 -11.95
CA ARG A 22 -5.69 -18.34 -11.24
C ARG A 22 -5.99 -18.51 -9.76
N ALA A 23 -5.72 -19.71 -9.25
CA ALA A 23 -6.00 -20.09 -7.86
C ALA A 23 -4.81 -19.85 -6.92
N GLU A 24 -3.60 -19.59 -7.44
CA GLU A 24 -2.41 -19.42 -6.61
C GLU A 24 -2.43 -18.14 -5.74
N GLY A 25 -3.29 -17.16 -6.10
CA GLY A 25 -3.47 -15.93 -5.32
C GLY A 25 -2.28 -14.98 -5.34
N CYS A 26 -2.21 -14.13 -4.31
CA CYS A 26 -1.09 -13.22 -4.06
C CYS A 26 -0.55 -13.40 -2.65
N THR A 27 0.47 -12.62 -2.32
CA THR A 27 0.96 -12.44 -0.95
C THR A 27 0.74 -10.99 -0.52
N GLN A 28 0.98 -10.68 0.77
CA GLN A 28 0.99 -9.30 1.27
C GLN A 28 1.91 -8.37 0.46
N SER A 29 2.98 -8.92 -0.12
CA SER A 29 3.90 -8.17 -0.98
C SER A 29 3.22 -7.53 -2.18
N ALA A 30 2.10 -8.07 -2.67
CA ALA A 30 1.35 -7.44 -3.77
C ALA A 30 0.86 -6.04 -3.39
N MET A 31 0.21 -5.91 -2.23
CA MET A 31 -0.31 -4.61 -1.76
C MET A 31 0.82 -3.71 -1.26
N ASP A 32 1.82 -4.28 -0.57
CA ASP A 32 2.98 -3.50 -0.08
C ASP A 32 3.75 -2.85 -1.24
N TRP A 33 4.02 -3.60 -2.31
CA TRP A 33 4.74 -3.09 -3.47
C TRP A 33 3.89 -2.17 -4.34
N ALA A 34 2.58 -2.43 -4.46
CA ALA A 34 1.67 -1.50 -5.13
C ALA A 34 1.65 -0.15 -4.39
N ALA A 35 1.62 -0.18 -3.06
CA ALA A 35 1.69 1.01 -2.21
C ALA A 35 3.04 1.74 -2.32
N GLU A 36 4.15 1.01 -2.34
CA GLU A 36 5.49 1.56 -2.55
C GLU A 36 5.61 2.32 -3.87
N LYS A 37 4.90 1.88 -4.92
CA LYS A 37 4.93 2.49 -6.26
C LYS A 37 3.77 3.45 -6.52
N GLY A 38 2.87 3.64 -5.56
CA GLY A 38 1.74 4.55 -5.68
C GLY A 38 0.64 4.08 -6.62
N HIS A 39 0.52 2.77 -6.84
CA HIS A 39 -0.52 2.16 -7.67
C HIS A 39 -1.82 2.02 -6.85
N LEU A 40 -2.47 3.14 -6.56
CA LEU A 40 -3.68 3.19 -5.73
C LEU A 40 -4.79 2.27 -6.27
N ASP A 41 -5.01 2.26 -7.57
CA ASP A 41 -6.01 1.43 -8.25
C ASP A 41 -5.80 -0.08 -8.02
N VAL A 42 -4.53 -0.51 -7.99
CA VAL A 42 -4.15 -1.88 -7.62
C VAL A 42 -4.35 -2.12 -6.13
N VAL A 43 -3.98 -1.17 -5.26
CA VAL A 43 -4.17 -1.29 -3.80
C VAL A 43 -5.65 -1.46 -3.47
N GLU A 44 -6.51 -0.60 -4.01
CA GLU A 44 -7.97 -0.66 -3.84
C GLU A 44 -8.52 -2.01 -4.33
N PHE A 45 -8.10 -2.48 -5.50
CA PHE A 45 -8.57 -3.75 -6.01
C PHE A 45 -8.16 -4.91 -5.10
N LEU A 46 -6.90 -4.96 -4.68
CA LEU A 46 -6.40 -6.02 -3.80
C LEU A 46 -7.11 -5.99 -2.45
N ASP A 47 -7.34 -4.80 -1.88
CA ASP A 47 -8.01 -4.64 -0.59
C ASP A 47 -9.46 -5.13 -0.62
N HIS A 48 -10.21 -4.82 -1.68
CA HIS A 48 -11.60 -5.24 -1.81
C HIS A 48 -11.79 -6.71 -2.22
N ASN A 49 -10.82 -7.32 -2.91
CA ASN A 49 -10.99 -8.64 -3.54
C ASN A 49 -10.11 -9.73 -2.95
N ARG A 50 -9.16 -9.39 -2.07
CA ARG A 50 -8.21 -10.33 -1.46
C ARG A 50 -8.23 -10.18 0.06
N THR A 51 -7.87 -11.26 0.76
CA THR A 51 -7.87 -11.30 2.23
C THR A 51 -6.47 -11.30 2.82
N GLU A 52 -5.44 -11.36 1.97
CA GLU A 52 -4.03 -11.32 2.37
C GLU A 52 -3.67 -10.01 3.06
N GLY A 53 -4.33 -8.91 2.68
CA GLY A 53 -4.10 -7.56 3.20
C GLY A 53 -2.72 -7.01 2.87
N CYS A 54 -2.32 -5.97 3.59
CA CYS A 54 -0.96 -5.45 3.59
C CYS A 54 -0.26 -5.70 4.93
N SER A 55 1.06 -5.52 4.90
CA SER A 55 1.85 -5.34 6.11
C SER A 55 1.91 -3.86 6.49
N PRO A 56 2.35 -3.50 7.71
CA PRO A 56 2.60 -2.10 8.09
C PRO A 56 3.56 -1.37 7.16
N GLN A 57 4.42 -2.10 6.42
CA GLN A 57 5.38 -1.55 5.48
C GLN A 57 4.72 -0.78 4.33
N ALA A 58 3.50 -1.15 3.90
CA ALA A 58 2.78 -0.43 2.85
C ALA A 58 2.63 1.07 3.16
N PHE A 59 2.32 1.42 4.41
CA PHE A 59 2.18 2.80 4.87
C PHE A 59 3.52 3.53 4.84
N HIS A 60 4.58 2.90 5.36
CA HIS A 60 5.93 3.47 5.37
C HIS A 60 6.46 3.72 3.97
N LEU A 61 6.23 2.77 3.06
CA LEU A 61 6.71 2.83 1.69
C LEU A 61 5.92 3.86 0.86
N ALA A 62 4.59 3.94 1.03
CA ALA A 62 3.80 4.99 0.39
C ALA A 62 4.23 6.39 0.87
N ALA A 63 4.44 6.56 2.19
CA ALA A 63 4.91 7.82 2.77
C ALA A 63 6.31 8.22 2.31
N ALA A 64 7.26 7.27 2.30
CA ALA A 64 8.64 7.52 1.93
C ALA A 64 8.83 7.84 0.44
N ASN A 65 7.87 7.47 -0.41
CA ASN A 65 7.86 7.80 -1.84
C ASN A 65 6.88 8.93 -2.21
N GLY A 66 6.19 9.51 -1.21
CA GLY A 66 5.32 10.66 -1.42
C GLY A 66 3.95 10.34 -2.03
N HIS A 67 3.55 9.07 -2.03
CA HIS A 67 2.27 8.61 -2.57
C HIS A 67 1.13 8.95 -1.61
N THR A 68 0.74 10.22 -1.64
CA THR A 68 -0.20 10.81 -0.67
C THR A 68 -1.58 10.17 -0.79
N ASP A 69 -2.11 10.00 -2.00
CA ASP A 69 -3.44 9.41 -2.23
C ASP A 69 -3.48 7.93 -1.77
N THR A 70 -2.43 7.18 -2.09
CA THR A 70 -2.30 5.78 -1.65
C THR A 70 -2.18 5.68 -0.14
N LEU A 71 -1.38 6.54 0.48
CA LEU A 71 -1.24 6.58 1.93
C LEU A 71 -2.55 6.98 2.62
N GLU A 72 -3.27 7.95 2.07
CA GLU A 72 -4.58 8.37 2.57
C GLU A 72 -5.58 7.21 2.54
N TYR A 73 -5.67 6.50 1.41
CA TYR A 73 -6.51 5.31 1.28
C TYR A 73 -6.17 4.26 2.33
N LEU A 74 -4.88 3.89 2.45
CA LEU A 74 -4.42 2.89 3.42
C LEU A 74 -4.78 3.30 4.86
N LEU A 75 -4.60 4.57 5.20
CA LEU A 75 -4.88 5.14 6.51
C LEU A 75 -6.37 5.20 6.87
N GLN A 76 -7.26 5.18 5.89
CA GLN A 76 -8.71 5.24 6.08
C GLN A 76 -9.37 3.87 6.04
N ASN A 77 -8.89 2.96 5.19
CA ASN A 77 -9.62 1.75 4.81
C ASN A 77 -8.94 0.45 5.24
N VAL A 78 -7.62 0.44 5.49
CA VAL A 78 -6.87 -0.80 5.67
C VAL A 78 -6.37 -0.97 7.11
N VAL A 79 -6.67 -2.11 7.72
CA VAL A 79 -6.07 -2.54 9.00
C VAL A 79 -4.96 -3.54 8.69
N PRO A 80 -3.68 -3.21 8.92
CA PRO A 80 -2.59 -4.11 8.58
C PRO A 80 -2.65 -5.41 9.39
N SER A 81 -2.37 -6.51 8.71
CA SER A 81 -2.30 -7.85 9.29
C SER A 81 -1.08 -7.93 10.21
N GLY A 82 -1.29 -7.78 11.52
CA GLY A 82 -0.19 -7.75 12.50
C GLY A 82 -0.43 -6.94 13.78
N GLY A 83 -1.56 -6.25 13.88
CA GLY A 83 -1.89 -5.46 15.07
C GLY A 83 -1.18 -4.12 15.08
N VAL A 84 -1.97 -3.04 15.06
CA VAL A 84 -1.51 -1.67 15.26
C VAL A 84 -1.15 -1.50 16.74
N ALA A 85 0.11 -1.78 17.10
CA ALA A 85 0.59 -1.53 18.45
C ALA A 85 1.09 -0.09 18.64
N ASP A 86 1.35 0.66 17.57
CA ASP A 86 1.52 2.11 17.68
C ASP A 86 1.23 2.75 16.33
N GLY A 87 0.82 4.01 16.33
CA GLY A 87 0.43 4.76 15.13
C GLY A 87 1.52 4.81 14.07
N ILE A 88 1.26 5.54 12.98
CA ILE A 88 2.25 6.01 11.99
C ILE A 88 3.60 6.15 12.70
N CYS A 89 4.48 5.15 12.55
CA CYS A 89 5.62 5.12 13.46
C CYS A 89 6.47 6.35 13.13
N LYS A 90 7.14 6.94 14.12
CA LYS A 90 8.00 8.11 13.95
C LYS A 90 8.88 8.02 12.68
N TYR A 91 9.33 6.82 12.36
CA TYR A 91 10.05 6.48 11.14
C TYR A 91 9.34 6.88 9.82
N THR A 92 8.02 6.75 9.72
CA THR A 92 7.20 7.17 8.57
C THR A 92 7.30 8.68 8.32
N VAL A 93 7.13 9.46 9.40
CA VAL A 93 7.17 10.93 9.35
C VAL A 93 8.60 11.38 9.06
N ASP A 94 9.59 10.80 9.74
CA ASP A 94 11.00 11.12 9.55
C ASP A 94 11.45 10.84 8.10
N ARG A 95 11.00 9.73 7.49
CA ARG A 95 11.30 9.42 6.09
C ARG A 95 10.59 10.32 5.10
N ALA A 96 9.31 10.63 5.32
CA ALA A 96 8.58 11.57 4.47
C ALA A 96 9.21 12.96 4.52
N ALA A 97 9.68 13.38 5.70
CA ALA A 97 10.42 14.63 5.88
C ALA A 97 11.79 14.60 5.19
N ALA A 98 12.57 13.54 5.38
CA ALA A 98 13.88 13.37 4.74
C ALA A 98 13.78 13.33 3.20
N ALA A 99 12.68 12.81 2.66
CA ALA A 99 12.40 12.77 1.22
C ALA A 99 11.71 14.05 0.68
N GLY A 100 11.38 15.01 1.55
CA GLY A 100 10.79 16.30 1.15
C GLY A 100 9.31 16.22 0.75
N HIS A 101 8.57 15.20 1.17
CA HIS A 101 7.18 14.98 0.78
C HIS A 101 6.19 15.77 1.64
N LEU A 102 6.04 17.06 1.35
CA LEU A 102 5.15 17.96 2.10
C LEU A 102 3.69 17.50 2.13
N GLY A 103 3.17 16.90 1.05
CA GLY A 103 1.80 16.38 1.00
C GLY A 103 1.55 15.29 2.04
N VAL A 104 2.49 14.34 2.14
CA VAL A 104 2.46 13.29 3.15
C VAL A 104 2.57 13.87 4.56
N LEU A 105 3.47 14.83 4.81
CA LEU A 105 3.58 15.46 6.13
C LEU A 105 2.30 16.18 6.55
N ARG A 106 1.61 16.85 5.62
CA ARG A 106 0.31 17.47 5.88
C ARG A 106 -0.75 16.42 6.20
N LEU A 107 -0.80 15.33 5.44
CA LEU A 107 -1.72 14.23 5.68
C LEU A 107 -1.51 13.60 7.07
N LEU A 108 -0.25 13.38 7.45
CA LEU A 108 0.10 12.78 8.75
C LEU A 108 -0.04 13.76 9.92
N GLY A 109 0.18 15.06 9.71
CA GLY A 109 0.05 16.09 10.75
C GLY A 109 -1.36 16.66 10.93
N ALA A 110 -2.29 16.37 10.01
CA ALA A 110 -3.70 16.75 10.11
C ALA A 110 -4.57 15.72 10.86
N ARG A 111 -3.95 14.64 11.36
CA ARG A 111 -4.58 13.58 12.16
C ARG A 111 -4.10 13.65 13.60
#